data_AF-A0AA38HYF1-F1
#
_entry.id   AF-A0AA38HYF1-F1
#
_cell.length_a   1.000
_cell.length_b   1.000
_cell.length_c   1.000
_cell.angle_alpha   90.00
_cell.angle_beta   90.00
_cell.angle_gamma   90.00
#
_symmetry.space_group_name_H-M   'P 1'
#
loop_
_entity.id
_entity.type
_entity.pdbx_description
1 polymer ?
#
loop_
_entity_poly.entity_id
_entity_poly.type
_entity_poly.pdbx_seq_one_letter_code
_entity_poly.pdbx_strand_id
1 'polypeptide(L)'
;MKRPSTFWYYFWQCLYLIPITISIYYCQTIFINGRNRRYTEETNLDAAGPKETKWEKLSYEMIYLRKEIIHLKDELEEIRSWKADMDQNFEDKLGVTFDKFYSDQIGIFDYASDYAGGAIISTPNTISYPSKYGLRLFGMFDLSVDSEPHLILHHTTFPSKCYAFYGHQGRIQVALGRPVVITHVSLEHLRLREDLRSAPKDFEILGVEENREESLGNFVYDLDDSIIQTFRVTLKNQTFRKVELRILSNHGNDELTCVYRFRVHSLNLNLK
;
A
#
# COMPACT_ATOMS: atom_id res chain seq x y z
N MET A 1 88.18 2.02 -26.34
CA MET A 1 87.24 2.90 -25.59
C MET A 1 86.83 2.18 -24.31
N LYS A 2 87.25 2.66 -23.14
CA LYS A 2 86.93 2.04 -21.84
C LYS A 2 85.46 2.33 -21.48
N ARG A 3 84.68 1.28 -21.19
CA ARG A 3 83.30 1.40 -20.72
C ARG A 3 83.28 2.15 -19.37
N PRO A 4 82.41 3.14 -19.16
CA PRO A 4 82.28 3.80 -17.88
C PRO A 4 81.76 2.79 -16.84
N SER A 5 82.37 2.77 -15.66
CA SER A 5 82.03 1.84 -14.59
C SER A 5 80.59 2.09 -14.11
N THR A 6 79.81 1.02 -14.01
CA THR A 6 78.45 0.96 -13.45
C THR A 6 78.30 1.67 -12.10
N PHE A 7 79.39 1.79 -11.34
CA PHE A 7 79.46 2.55 -10.08
C PHE A 7 79.01 4.01 -10.22
N TRP A 8 79.40 4.71 -11.30
CA TRP A 8 79.04 6.12 -11.49
C TRP A 8 77.56 6.30 -11.84
N TYR A 9 76.93 5.32 -12.50
CA TYR A 9 75.51 5.36 -12.82
C TYR A 9 74.63 5.30 -11.55
N TYR A 10 74.93 4.36 -10.65
CA TYR A 10 74.21 4.26 -9.37
C TYR A 10 74.50 5.42 -8.42
N PHE A 11 75.72 5.99 -8.49
CA PHE A 11 76.08 7.16 -7.70
C PHE A 11 75.23 8.39 -8.06
N TRP A 12 75.06 8.67 -9.35
CA TRP A 12 74.20 9.76 -9.83
C TRP A 12 72.70 9.48 -9.56
N GLN A 13 72.26 8.22 -9.64
CA GLN A 13 70.88 7.84 -9.30
C GLN A 13 70.57 8.07 -7.82
N CYS A 14 71.50 7.78 -6.91
CA CYS A 14 71.33 8.07 -5.48
C CYS A 14 71.31 9.57 -5.19
N LEU A 15 72.13 10.36 -5.88
CA LEU A 15 72.19 11.82 -5.68
C LEU A 15 70.88 12.53 -6.06
N TYR A 16 70.16 12.02 -7.07
CA TYR A 16 68.86 12.56 -7.48
C TYR A 16 67.71 12.18 -6.56
N LEU A 17 67.78 11.04 -5.87
CA LEU A 17 66.70 10.56 -5.00
C LEU A 17 66.65 11.26 -3.64
N ILE A 18 67.80 11.68 -3.12
CA ILE A 18 67.91 12.38 -1.82
C ILE A 18 67.04 13.65 -1.76
N PRO A 19 67.13 14.63 -2.69
CA PRO A 19 66.32 15.85 -2.62
C PRO A 19 64.81 15.59 -2.80
N ILE A 20 64.42 14.56 -3.56
CA ILE A 20 63.02 14.20 -3.77
C ILE A 20 62.40 13.66 -2.46
N THR A 21 63.13 12.80 -1.74
CA THR A 21 62.66 12.27 -0.46
C THR A 21 62.54 13.35 0.63
N ILE A 22 63.46 14.32 0.66
CA ILE A 22 63.39 15.47 1.58
C ILE A 22 62.18 16.35 1.26
N SER A 23 61.90 16.60 -0.03
CA SER A 23 60.75 17.40 -0.45
C SER A 23 59.42 16.72 -0.09
N ILE A 24 59.32 15.41 -0.28
CA ILE A 24 58.13 14.63 0.12
C ILE A 24 57.95 14.63 1.65
N TYR A 25 59.02 14.51 2.42
CA TYR A 25 58.98 14.59 3.88
C TYR A 25 58.53 15.96 4.39
N TYR A 26 59.03 17.05 3.78
CA TYR A 26 58.57 18.41 4.08
C TYR A 26 57.09 18.61 3.69
N CYS A 27 56.67 18.07 2.56
CA CYS A 27 55.28 18.18 2.12
C CYS A 27 54.34 17.41 3.07
N GLN A 28 54.71 16.20 3.51
CA GLN A 28 53.93 15.42 4.48
C GLN A 28 53.88 16.09 5.86
N THR A 29 54.98 16.64 6.36
CA THR A 29 55.01 17.32 7.67
C THR A 29 54.16 18.59 7.67
N ILE A 30 54.15 19.37 6.58
CA ILE A 30 53.30 20.56 6.45
C ILE A 30 51.81 20.17 6.32
N PHE A 31 51.48 19.16 5.50
CA PHE A 31 50.09 18.76 5.27
C PHE A 31 49.46 18.06 6.49
N ILE A 32 50.25 17.28 7.24
CA ILE A 32 49.80 16.61 8.46
C ILE A 32 49.66 17.61 9.62
N ASN A 33 50.60 18.56 9.77
CA ASN A 33 50.47 19.62 10.77
C ASN A 33 49.35 20.63 10.45
N GLY A 34 48.99 20.79 9.17
CA GLY A 34 47.84 21.60 8.74
C GLY A 34 46.48 20.99 9.09
N ARG A 35 46.36 19.66 9.09
CA ARG A 35 45.12 18.94 9.45
C ARG A 35 44.85 18.86 10.95
N ASN A 36 45.90 18.96 11.78
CA ASN A 36 45.79 18.87 13.24
C ASN A 36 45.55 20.21 13.95
N ARG A 37 45.46 21.34 13.24
CA ARG A 37 44.85 22.56 13.81
C ARG A 37 43.32 22.48 13.77
N ARG A 38 42.76 21.44 14.40
CA ARG A 38 41.47 21.60 15.08
C ARG A 38 41.78 22.43 16.32
N TYR A 39 41.10 23.56 16.44
CA TYR A 39 41.24 24.48 17.57
C TYR A 39 41.13 23.69 18.88
N THR A 40 42.22 23.63 19.64
CA THR A 40 42.24 23.15 21.01
C THR A 40 41.52 24.18 21.88
N GLU A 41 40.46 23.74 22.56
CA GLU A 41 39.87 24.41 23.72
C GLU A 41 40.95 24.52 24.80
N GLU A 42 41.45 25.73 25.07
CA GLU A 42 41.96 26.16 26.37
C GLU A 42 42.63 27.53 26.19
N THR A 43 41.86 28.60 26.40
CA THR A 43 42.44 29.86 26.84
C THR A 43 41.60 30.39 27.99
N ASN A 44 42.13 30.22 29.19
CA ASN A 44 41.71 30.86 30.44
C ASN A 44 41.53 32.38 30.23
N LEU A 45 40.37 32.91 30.60
CA LEU A 45 39.95 34.29 30.34
C LEU A 45 39.72 35.12 31.62
N ASP A 46 40.60 34.98 32.61
CA ASP A 46 40.62 35.86 33.80
C ASP A 46 41.73 36.92 33.77
N ALA A 47 42.42 37.10 32.64
CA ALA A 47 43.64 37.93 32.55
C ALA A 47 43.59 39.09 31.53
N ALA A 48 42.41 39.56 31.13
CA ALA A 48 42.31 40.73 30.24
C ALA A 48 41.90 42.00 31.02
N GLY A 49 42.86 42.91 31.17
CA GLY A 49 42.70 44.22 31.82
C GLY A 49 41.94 45.25 30.95
N PRO A 50 41.55 46.40 31.53
CA PRO A 50 40.54 47.30 31.00
C PRO A 50 41.14 48.24 29.96
N LYS A 51 41.25 47.80 28.70
CA LYS A 51 41.43 48.65 27.50
C LYS A 51 41.26 47.79 26.23
N GLU A 52 40.09 47.16 26.09
CA GLU A 52 39.80 46.32 24.92
C GLU A 52 39.07 47.09 23.83
N THR A 53 39.50 46.82 22.60
CA THR A 53 39.20 47.57 21.40
C THR A 53 37.86 47.12 20.81
N LYS A 54 37.06 48.05 20.30
CA LYS A 54 35.78 47.81 19.60
C LYS A 54 35.84 46.64 18.58
N TRP A 55 37.02 46.41 18.00
CA TRP A 55 37.29 45.38 17.00
C TRP A 55 37.39 43.95 17.58
N GLU A 56 37.83 43.77 18.83
CA GLU A 56 37.88 42.46 19.51
C GLU A 56 36.48 41.97 19.89
N LYS A 57 35.62 42.88 20.32
CA LYS A 57 34.20 42.55 20.54
C LYS A 57 33.51 42.14 19.23
N LEU A 58 33.81 42.84 18.13
CA LEU A 58 33.24 42.54 16.81
C LEU A 58 33.72 41.18 16.26
N SER A 59 35.00 40.85 16.45
CA SER A 59 35.55 39.56 16.00
C SER A 59 34.94 38.38 16.76
N TYR A 60 34.67 38.55 18.06
CA TYR A 60 34.00 37.55 18.88
C TYR A 60 32.58 37.26 18.38
N GLU A 61 31.78 38.31 18.15
CA GLU A 61 30.41 38.18 17.62
C GLU A 61 30.39 37.49 16.24
N MET A 62 31.35 37.81 15.36
CA MET A 62 31.49 37.14 14.06
C MET A 62 31.80 35.63 14.20
N ILE A 63 32.63 35.24 15.17
CA ILE A 63 32.94 33.84 15.42
C ILE A 63 31.71 33.11 15.95
N TYR A 64 30.96 33.73 16.87
CA TYR A 64 29.74 33.16 17.44
C TYR A 64 28.68 32.94 16.35
N LEU A 65 28.37 33.97 15.56
CA LEU A 65 27.42 33.87 14.45
C LEU A 65 27.82 32.81 13.42
N ARG A 66 29.13 32.65 13.16
CA ARG A 66 29.62 31.61 12.25
C ARG A 66 29.34 30.20 12.80
N LYS A 67 29.48 29.99 14.12
CA LYS A 67 29.14 28.71 14.75
C LYS A 67 27.66 28.41 14.60
N GLU A 68 26.80 29.40 14.83
CA GLU A 68 25.35 29.25 14.71
C GLU A 68 24.91 28.97 13.27
N ILE A 69 25.52 29.64 12.27
CA ILE A 69 25.27 29.34 10.85
C ILE A 69 25.68 27.90 10.49
N ILE A 70 26.78 27.38 11.04
CA ILE A 70 27.21 25.99 10.80
C ILE A 70 26.20 25.04 11.43
N HIS A 71 25.82 25.26 12.69
CA HIS A 71 24.81 24.46 13.38
C HIS A 71 23.48 24.42 12.61
N LEU A 72 22.97 25.58 12.19
CA LEU A 72 21.74 25.68 11.39
C LEU A 72 21.86 24.99 10.03
N LYS A 73 23.05 24.97 9.42
CA LYS A 73 23.29 24.23 8.18
C LYS A 73 23.23 22.73 8.40
N ASP A 74 23.84 22.25 9.48
CA ASP A 74 23.84 20.82 9.82
C ASP A 74 22.40 20.34 10.10
N GLU A 75 21.61 21.11 10.86
CA GLU A 75 20.18 20.84 11.07
C GLU A 75 19.38 20.85 9.75
N LEU A 76 19.67 21.79 8.84
CA LEU A 76 19.00 21.85 7.54
C LEU A 76 19.35 20.65 6.66
N GLU A 77 20.60 20.19 6.68
CA GLU A 77 21.02 18.99 5.96
C GLU A 77 20.34 17.74 6.50
N GLU A 78 20.18 17.64 7.82
CA GLU A 78 19.40 16.57 8.44
C GLU A 78 17.94 16.60 7.96
N ILE A 79 17.26 17.75 8.06
CA ILE A 79 15.87 17.92 7.60
C ILE A 79 15.72 17.55 6.11
N ARG A 80 16.70 17.91 5.26
CA ARG A 80 16.70 17.54 3.84
C ARG A 80 16.79 16.02 3.64
N SER A 81 17.60 15.35 4.46
CA SER A 81 17.69 13.89 4.46
C SER A 81 16.35 13.24 4.82
N TRP A 82 15.72 13.68 5.91
CA TRP A 82 14.38 13.20 6.32
C TRP A 82 13.32 13.44 5.25
N LYS A 83 13.37 14.59 4.56
CA LYS A 83 12.46 14.89 3.46
C LYS A 83 12.66 13.92 2.29
N ALA A 84 13.91 13.66 1.89
CA ALA A 84 14.20 12.75 0.79
C ALA A 84 13.75 11.30 1.09
N ASP A 85 13.98 10.82 2.31
CA ASP A 85 13.52 9.50 2.76
C ASP A 85 11.98 9.42 2.79
N MET A 86 11.30 10.47 3.28
CA MET A 86 9.84 10.54 3.28
C MET A 86 9.26 10.53 1.86
N ASP A 87 9.84 11.30 0.95
CA ASP A 87 9.40 11.35 -0.45
C ASP A 87 9.56 9.98 -1.11
N GLN A 88 10.67 9.27 -0.89
CA GLN A 88 10.87 7.90 -1.40
C GLN A 88 9.89 6.90 -0.79
N ASN A 89 9.75 6.88 0.53
CA ASN A 89 8.82 5.99 1.23
C ASN A 89 7.36 6.24 0.81
N PHE A 90 7.00 7.48 0.51
CA PHE A 90 5.69 7.84 0.00
C PHE A 90 5.44 7.27 -1.40
N GLU A 91 6.37 7.47 -2.34
CA GLU A 91 6.27 6.94 -3.70
C GLU A 91 6.21 5.40 -3.72
N ASP A 92 7.03 4.73 -2.90
CA ASP A 92 7.02 3.27 -2.81
C ASP A 92 5.68 2.75 -2.27
N LYS A 93 5.17 3.37 -1.19
CA LYS A 93 3.88 3.00 -0.61
C LYS A 93 2.71 3.30 -1.57
N LEU A 94 2.82 4.39 -2.33
CA LEU A 94 1.85 4.78 -3.34
C LEU A 94 1.83 3.77 -4.49
N GLY A 95 3.01 3.36 -4.98
CA GLY A 95 3.15 2.31 -5.99
C GLY A 95 2.50 1.00 -5.57
N VAL A 96 2.82 0.50 -4.37
CA VAL A 96 2.20 -0.72 -3.81
C VAL A 96 0.68 -0.59 -3.69
N THR A 97 0.18 0.59 -3.33
CA THR A 97 -1.27 0.84 -3.22
C THR A 97 -1.94 0.82 -4.59
N PHE A 98 -1.33 1.42 -5.61
CA PHE A 98 -1.83 1.38 -6.98
C PHE A 98 -1.81 -0.04 -7.56
N ASP A 99 -0.73 -0.78 -7.36
CA ASP A 99 -0.64 -2.18 -7.81
C ASP A 99 -1.75 -3.04 -7.19
N LYS A 100 -2.04 -2.83 -5.91
CA LYS A 100 -3.16 -3.48 -5.22
C LYS A 100 -4.51 -3.05 -5.80
N PHE A 101 -4.69 -1.77 -6.13
CA PHE A 101 -5.91 -1.26 -6.77
C PHE A 101 -6.15 -1.89 -8.14
N TYR A 102 -5.13 -1.96 -9.00
CA TYR A 102 -5.20 -2.63 -10.30
C TYR A 102 -5.41 -4.14 -10.18
N SER A 103 -4.96 -4.74 -9.07
CA SER A 103 -5.19 -6.15 -8.73
C SER A 103 -6.53 -6.39 -8.03
N ASP A 104 -7.61 -5.81 -8.57
CA ASP A 104 -8.98 -5.94 -8.04
C ASP A 104 -9.15 -5.45 -6.58
N GLN A 105 -8.33 -4.50 -6.14
CA GLN A 105 -8.30 -3.89 -4.80
C GLN A 105 -7.89 -4.82 -3.65
N ILE A 106 -8.03 -6.13 -3.79
CA ILE A 106 -7.67 -7.14 -2.78
C ILE A 106 -6.44 -7.96 -3.15
N GLY A 107 -6.09 -8.05 -4.45
CA GLY A 107 -4.95 -8.83 -4.93
C GLY A 107 -5.18 -10.35 -4.95
N ILE A 108 -6.44 -10.80 -4.94
CA ILE A 108 -6.80 -12.21 -4.87
C ILE A 108 -7.70 -12.55 -6.05
N PHE A 109 -7.39 -13.64 -6.75
CA PHE A 109 -8.19 -14.11 -7.88
C PHE A 109 -9.62 -14.47 -7.46
N ASP A 110 -10.59 -13.99 -8.22
CA ASP A 110 -12.03 -14.24 -8.01
C ASP A 110 -12.55 -15.31 -8.99
N TYR A 111 -12.96 -16.45 -8.44
CA TYR A 111 -13.52 -17.57 -9.21
C TYR A 111 -15.01 -17.41 -9.53
N ALA A 112 -15.70 -16.47 -8.87
CA ALA A 112 -17.10 -16.16 -9.11
C ALA A 112 -17.29 -15.13 -10.24
N SER A 113 -16.24 -14.36 -10.57
CA SER A 113 -16.30 -13.34 -11.61
C SER A 113 -16.77 -13.88 -12.96
N ASP A 114 -17.59 -13.08 -13.64
CA ASP A 114 -18.02 -13.26 -15.03
C ASP A 114 -16.86 -13.48 -16.01
N TYR A 115 -15.77 -12.70 -15.88
CA TYR A 115 -14.55 -12.86 -16.69
C TYR A 115 -13.80 -14.16 -16.40
N ALA A 116 -13.96 -14.72 -15.19
CA ALA A 116 -13.40 -16.03 -14.85
C ALA A 116 -14.28 -17.19 -15.35
N GLY A 117 -15.43 -16.91 -15.96
CA GLY A 117 -16.43 -17.88 -16.39
C GLY A 117 -17.46 -18.23 -15.31
N GLY A 118 -17.52 -17.44 -14.23
CA GLY A 118 -18.57 -17.55 -13.23
C GLY A 118 -19.92 -17.05 -13.76
N ALA A 119 -21.01 -17.62 -13.25
CA ALA A 119 -22.35 -17.30 -13.72
C ALA A 119 -23.40 -17.52 -12.62
N ILE A 120 -24.52 -16.78 -12.69
CA ILE A 120 -25.66 -17.05 -11.83
C ILE A 120 -26.41 -18.26 -12.37
N ILE A 121 -26.64 -19.25 -11.50
CA ILE A 121 -27.41 -20.45 -11.83
C ILE A 121 -28.89 -20.17 -11.60
N SER A 122 -29.22 -19.70 -10.41
CA SER A 122 -30.58 -19.42 -9.99
C SER A 122 -30.61 -18.58 -8.71
N THR A 123 -31.76 -17.99 -8.42
CA THR A 123 -32.02 -17.22 -7.19
C THR A 123 -33.25 -17.81 -6.49
N PRO A 124 -33.13 -19.01 -5.88
CA PRO A 124 -34.29 -19.72 -5.35
C PRO A 124 -34.95 -18.92 -4.22
N ASN A 125 -36.29 -18.87 -4.22
CA ASN A 125 -37.08 -18.13 -3.23
C ASN A 125 -36.68 -16.65 -3.08
N THR A 126 -36.11 -16.05 -4.13
CA THR A 126 -35.64 -14.65 -4.11
C THR A 126 -36.21 -13.95 -5.32
N ILE A 127 -36.94 -12.86 -5.07
CA ILE A 127 -37.63 -12.09 -6.11
C ILE A 127 -36.85 -10.81 -6.34
N SER A 128 -36.37 -10.60 -7.57
CA SER A 128 -35.66 -9.39 -7.96
C SER A 128 -36.51 -8.14 -7.73
N TYR A 129 -35.89 -7.09 -7.22
CA TYR A 129 -36.50 -5.79 -7.02
C TYR A 129 -36.41 -4.97 -8.32
N PRO A 130 -37.44 -4.19 -8.68
CA PRO A 130 -37.41 -3.35 -9.87
C PRO A 130 -36.27 -2.34 -9.80
N SER A 131 -35.46 -2.32 -10.84
CA SER A 131 -34.38 -1.38 -11.03
C SER A 131 -34.92 0.06 -11.11
N LYS A 132 -34.18 0.99 -10.51
CA LYS A 132 -34.45 2.44 -10.63
C LYS A 132 -34.21 2.98 -12.06
N TYR A 133 -33.68 2.17 -12.99
CA TYR A 133 -33.38 2.54 -14.37
C TYR A 133 -34.54 2.25 -15.35
N GLY A 134 -35.78 2.45 -14.92
CA GLY A 134 -36.97 2.27 -15.75
C GLY A 134 -37.24 3.44 -16.70
N LEU A 135 -37.91 3.17 -17.82
CA LEU A 135 -38.37 4.20 -18.74
C LEU A 135 -39.82 4.58 -18.40
N ARG A 136 -40.02 5.81 -17.90
CA ARG A 136 -41.36 6.34 -17.64
C ARG A 136 -41.84 7.19 -18.82
N LEU A 137 -42.65 6.61 -19.71
CA LEU A 137 -43.17 7.32 -20.88
C LEU A 137 -44.43 8.11 -20.52
N PHE A 138 -44.35 9.43 -20.69
CA PHE A 138 -45.46 10.39 -20.52
C PHE A 138 -46.21 10.29 -19.18
N GLY A 139 -45.59 9.72 -18.15
CA GLY A 139 -46.21 9.52 -16.82
C GLY A 139 -47.26 8.41 -16.75
N MET A 140 -47.64 7.80 -17.88
CA MET A 140 -48.70 6.78 -17.98
C MET A 140 -48.17 5.35 -18.13
N PHE A 141 -46.96 5.17 -18.67
CA PHE A 141 -46.34 3.86 -18.84
C PHE A 141 -45.04 3.79 -18.06
N ASP A 142 -44.94 2.82 -17.15
CA ASP A 142 -43.74 2.53 -16.38
C ASP A 142 -43.14 1.21 -16.89
N LEU A 143 -42.07 1.30 -17.68
CA LEU A 143 -41.23 0.15 -18.03
C LEU A 143 -40.09 0.06 -17.02
N SER A 144 -40.40 -0.45 -15.83
CA SER A 144 -39.37 -0.86 -14.88
C SER A 144 -38.76 -2.20 -15.32
N VAL A 145 -37.43 -2.29 -15.26
CA VAL A 145 -36.67 -3.51 -15.54
C VAL A 145 -36.26 -4.08 -14.20
N ASP A 146 -36.36 -5.38 -13.98
CA ASP A 146 -35.90 -5.97 -12.73
C ASP A 146 -34.38 -5.89 -12.56
N SER A 147 -33.92 -5.83 -11.32
CA SER A 147 -32.49 -5.92 -11.01
C SER A 147 -31.95 -7.30 -11.41
N GLU A 148 -30.85 -7.29 -12.17
CA GLU A 148 -30.23 -8.50 -12.70
C GLU A 148 -29.29 -9.13 -11.66
N PRO A 149 -29.47 -10.42 -11.30
CA PRO A 149 -28.57 -11.12 -10.38
C PRO A 149 -27.12 -11.15 -10.83
N HIS A 150 -26.88 -11.07 -12.15
CA HIS A 150 -25.54 -11.13 -12.72
C HIS A 150 -24.62 -9.98 -12.25
N LEU A 151 -25.21 -8.84 -11.85
CA LEU A 151 -24.48 -7.66 -11.39
C LEU A 151 -23.48 -7.96 -10.26
N ILE A 152 -23.76 -8.93 -9.39
CA ILE A 152 -22.87 -9.27 -8.27
C ILE A 152 -21.54 -9.90 -8.69
N LEU A 153 -21.44 -10.39 -9.93
CA LEU A 153 -20.25 -11.06 -10.47
C LEU A 153 -19.40 -10.13 -11.34
N HIS A 154 -19.95 -8.97 -11.72
CA HIS A 154 -19.24 -8.00 -12.53
C HIS A 154 -18.11 -7.32 -11.75
N HIS A 155 -17.03 -7.02 -12.46
CA HIS A 155 -15.86 -6.32 -11.92
C HIS A 155 -16.11 -4.84 -11.55
N THR A 156 -17.14 -4.19 -12.09
CA THR A 156 -17.43 -2.77 -11.84
C THR A 156 -18.59 -2.59 -10.88
N THR A 157 -18.36 -1.81 -9.82
CA THR A 157 -19.39 -1.42 -8.84
C THR A 157 -19.71 0.06 -9.00
N PHE A 158 -20.94 0.37 -9.41
CA PHE A 158 -21.43 1.75 -9.51
C PHE A 158 -22.60 1.97 -8.55
N PRO A 159 -22.77 3.19 -8.00
CA PRO A 159 -23.97 3.56 -7.25
C PRO A 159 -25.25 3.12 -7.94
N SER A 160 -26.15 2.48 -7.18
CA SER A 160 -27.45 1.98 -7.67
C SER A 160 -27.38 0.84 -8.71
N LYS A 161 -26.19 0.29 -9.01
CA LYS A 161 -25.99 -0.92 -9.85
C LYS A 161 -25.65 -2.13 -8.98
N CYS A 162 -26.56 -2.48 -8.07
CA CYS A 162 -26.47 -3.71 -7.28
C CYS A 162 -27.56 -4.70 -7.71
N TYR A 163 -27.38 -5.97 -7.33
CA TYR A 163 -28.49 -6.90 -7.33
C TYR A 163 -29.39 -6.62 -6.13
N ALA A 164 -30.58 -6.12 -6.40
CA ALA A 164 -31.59 -5.82 -5.40
C ALA A 164 -32.71 -6.87 -5.43
N PHE A 165 -33.14 -7.32 -4.26
CA PHE A 165 -34.26 -8.24 -4.11
C PHE A 165 -35.16 -7.82 -2.94
N TYR A 166 -36.43 -8.23 -3.01
CA TYR A 166 -37.42 -7.87 -1.99
C TYR A 166 -37.12 -8.50 -0.63
N GLY A 167 -37.31 -7.72 0.43
CA GLY A 167 -37.14 -8.14 1.82
C GLY A 167 -35.69 -8.20 2.27
N HIS A 168 -35.47 -8.88 3.39
CA HIS A 168 -34.17 -8.98 4.08
C HIS A 168 -33.50 -10.36 3.95
N GLN A 169 -34.10 -11.28 3.19
CA GLN A 169 -33.64 -12.66 3.00
C GLN A 169 -33.63 -13.03 1.53
N GLY A 170 -32.57 -13.71 1.11
CA GLY A 170 -32.39 -14.12 -0.28
C GLY A 170 -31.34 -15.21 -0.42
N ARG A 171 -31.42 -15.97 -1.50
CA ARG A 171 -30.50 -17.05 -1.86
C ARG A 171 -30.06 -16.85 -3.30
N ILE A 172 -28.75 -16.88 -3.52
CA ILE A 172 -28.14 -16.65 -4.82
C ILE A 172 -27.16 -17.77 -5.08
N GLN A 173 -27.43 -18.59 -6.11
CA GLN A 173 -26.56 -19.69 -6.51
C GLN A 173 -25.64 -19.25 -7.65
N VAL A 174 -24.34 -19.40 -7.40
CA VAL A 174 -23.27 -18.99 -8.30
C VAL A 174 -22.50 -20.22 -8.77
N ALA A 175 -22.40 -20.40 -10.08
CA ALA A 175 -21.43 -21.30 -10.70
C ALA A 175 -20.07 -20.61 -10.71
N LEU A 176 -19.04 -21.29 -10.24
CA LEU A 176 -17.66 -20.85 -10.33
C LEU A 176 -17.09 -21.24 -11.70
N GLY A 177 -16.16 -20.43 -12.20
CA GLY A 177 -15.50 -20.68 -13.49
C GLY A 177 -14.77 -22.02 -13.56
N ARG A 178 -14.29 -22.53 -12.42
CA ARG A 178 -13.77 -23.89 -12.27
C ARG A 178 -14.00 -24.42 -10.86
N PRO A 179 -14.01 -25.75 -10.65
CA PRO A 179 -14.08 -26.33 -9.32
C PRO A 179 -12.85 -25.93 -8.49
N VAL A 180 -13.06 -25.40 -7.28
CA VAL A 180 -11.98 -24.98 -6.38
C VAL A 180 -12.27 -25.34 -4.92
N VAL A 181 -11.21 -25.48 -4.11
CA VAL A 181 -11.37 -25.53 -2.65
C VAL A 181 -11.62 -24.10 -2.17
N ILE A 182 -12.83 -23.83 -1.70
CA ILE A 182 -13.18 -22.48 -1.24
C ILE A 182 -12.48 -22.22 0.09
N THR A 183 -11.71 -21.14 0.15
CA THR A 183 -10.93 -20.75 1.35
C THR A 183 -11.43 -19.44 1.94
N HIS A 184 -11.80 -18.50 1.08
CA HIS A 184 -12.32 -17.19 1.47
C HIS A 184 -13.41 -16.78 0.52
N VAL A 185 -14.31 -15.93 1.01
CA VAL A 185 -15.25 -15.18 0.18
C VAL A 185 -15.07 -13.70 0.47
N SER A 186 -15.40 -12.83 -0.47
CA SER A 186 -15.46 -11.40 -0.22
C SER A 186 -16.83 -10.86 -0.57
N LEU A 187 -17.34 -9.95 0.27
CA LEU A 187 -18.58 -9.25 0.04
C LEU A 187 -18.32 -7.75 0.04
N GLU A 188 -18.93 -7.06 -0.92
CA GLU A 188 -18.75 -5.63 -1.13
C GLU A 188 -20.09 -4.90 -1.05
N HIS A 189 -20.09 -3.73 -0.41
CA HIS A 189 -21.23 -2.81 -0.41
C HIS A 189 -20.77 -1.35 -0.40
N LEU A 190 -21.34 -0.52 -1.28
CA LEU A 190 -20.99 0.90 -1.33
C LEU A 190 -21.52 1.66 -0.12
N ARG A 191 -20.73 2.61 0.39
CA ARG A 191 -21.10 3.50 1.50
C ARG A 191 -21.73 4.79 1.02
N LEU A 192 -22.94 4.71 0.48
CA LEU A 192 -23.71 5.88 0.08
C LEU A 192 -24.68 6.25 1.20
N ARG A 193 -24.65 7.50 1.68
CA ARG A 193 -25.38 7.97 2.87
C ARG A 193 -26.86 7.60 2.92
N GLU A 194 -27.52 7.45 1.76
CA GLU A 194 -28.95 7.18 1.68
C GLU A 194 -29.32 5.69 1.74
N ASP A 195 -28.38 4.77 1.47
CA ASP A 195 -28.70 3.36 1.17
C ASP A 195 -27.87 2.36 1.99
N LEU A 196 -27.41 2.72 3.18
CA LEU A 196 -26.63 1.82 4.04
C LEU A 196 -27.49 0.69 4.64
N ARG A 197 -28.78 0.95 4.89
CA ARG A 197 -29.69 -0.01 5.53
C ARG A 197 -30.02 -1.22 4.66
N SER A 198 -29.92 -1.08 3.33
CA SER A 198 -30.17 -2.18 2.40
C SER A 198 -28.99 -3.13 2.25
N ALA A 199 -27.84 -2.80 2.85
CA ALA A 199 -26.69 -3.68 2.84
C ALA A 199 -27.02 -5.02 3.52
N PRO A 200 -26.52 -6.15 3.00
CA PRO A 200 -26.61 -7.42 3.69
C PRO A 200 -25.91 -7.33 5.04
N LYS A 201 -26.41 -8.05 6.04
CA LYS A 201 -25.83 -8.11 7.38
C LYS A 201 -25.41 -9.53 7.69
N ASP A 202 -26.32 -10.38 8.15
CA ASP A 202 -26.04 -11.77 8.46
C ASP A 202 -26.17 -12.60 7.17
N PHE A 203 -25.16 -13.41 6.86
CA PHE A 203 -25.20 -14.28 5.68
C PHE A 203 -24.47 -15.61 5.91
N GLU A 204 -24.91 -16.63 5.18
CA GLU A 204 -24.33 -17.97 5.15
C GLU A 204 -23.75 -18.25 3.78
N ILE A 205 -22.62 -18.97 3.75
CA ILE A 205 -22.03 -19.50 2.52
C ILE A 205 -22.17 -21.01 2.53
N LEU A 206 -22.73 -21.56 1.45
CA LEU A 206 -22.86 -23.01 1.27
C LEU A 206 -22.15 -23.45 -0.01
N GLY A 207 -21.39 -24.54 0.08
CA GLY A 207 -20.91 -25.26 -1.08
C GLY A 207 -22.02 -26.18 -1.59
N VAL A 208 -22.31 -26.13 -2.90
CA VAL A 208 -23.39 -26.91 -3.50
C VAL A 208 -22.81 -27.95 -4.45
N GLU A 209 -23.16 -29.21 -4.23
CA GLU A 209 -22.78 -30.34 -5.08
C GLU A 209 -24.03 -31.15 -5.42
N GLU A 210 -24.37 -31.26 -6.70
CA GLU A 210 -25.56 -31.92 -7.25
C GLU A 210 -26.86 -31.73 -6.45
N ASN A 211 -27.05 -32.46 -5.34
CA ASN A 211 -28.21 -32.41 -4.44
C ASN A 211 -27.87 -32.25 -2.95
N ARG A 212 -26.64 -31.85 -2.61
CA ARG A 212 -26.19 -31.64 -1.23
C ARG A 212 -25.67 -30.21 -1.07
N GLU A 213 -26.09 -29.60 0.03
CA GLU A 213 -25.58 -28.31 0.49
C GLU A 213 -24.69 -28.56 1.70
N GLU A 214 -23.49 -28.01 1.69
CA GLU A 214 -22.57 -28.06 2.81
C GLU A 214 -22.27 -26.65 3.31
N SER A 215 -22.59 -26.36 4.57
CA SER A 215 -22.30 -25.06 5.16
C SER A 215 -20.79 -24.85 5.28
N LEU A 216 -20.31 -23.75 4.71
CA LEU A 216 -18.92 -23.29 4.76
C LEU A 216 -18.73 -22.23 5.85
N GLY A 217 -19.81 -21.61 6.34
CA GLY A 217 -19.77 -20.71 7.49
C GLY A 217 -20.86 -19.65 7.47
N ASN A 218 -21.05 -19.02 8.62
CA ASN A 218 -21.92 -17.86 8.84
C ASN A 218 -21.07 -16.64 9.16
N PHE A 219 -21.43 -15.50 8.59
CA PHE A 219 -20.67 -14.27 8.66
C PHE A 219 -21.60 -13.07 8.84
N VAL A 220 -21.00 -11.96 9.28
CA VAL A 220 -21.68 -10.68 9.45
C VAL A 220 -20.92 -9.63 8.66
N TYR A 221 -21.60 -8.95 7.74
CA TYR A 221 -21.06 -7.79 7.04
C TYR A 221 -21.24 -6.53 7.90
N ASP A 222 -20.14 -5.86 8.23
CA ASP A 222 -20.12 -4.72 9.14
C ASP A 222 -20.09 -3.38 8.37
N LEU A 223 -21.06 -2.51 8.61
CA LEU A 223 -21.08 -1.20 7.97
C LEU A 223 -19.93 -0.28 8.41
N ASP A 224 -19.30 -0.55 9.56
CA ASP A 224 -18.24 0.28 10.13
C ASP A 224 -16.83 -0.14 9.65
N ASP A 225 -16.66 -1.33 9.08
CA ASP A 225 -15.33 -1.90 8.71
C ASP A 225 -14.80 -1.37 7.35
N SER A 226 -14.35 -2.23 6.42
CA SER A 226 -14.01 -1.85 5.04
C SER A 226 -15.19 -2.07 4.09
N ILE A 227 -15.16 -1.37 2.94
CA ILE A 227 -16.18 -1.52 1.87
C ILE A 227 -16.19 -2.97 1.34
N ILE A 228 -15.00 -3.55 1.14
CA ILE A 228 -14.81 -4.96 0.78
C ILE A 228 -14.36 -5.70 2.02
N GLN A 229 -15.14 -6.70 2.44
CA GLN A 229 -14.80 -7.54 3.58
C GLN A 229 -14.54 -8.97 3.10
N THR A 230 -13.40 -9.52 3.49
CA THR A 230 -12.99 -10.88 3.15
C THR A 230 -13.15 -11.79 4.36
N PHE A 231 -13.91 -12.86 4.19
CA PHE A 231 -14.26 -13.81 5.25
C PHE A 231 -13.60 -15.16 4.97
N ARG A 232 -12.92 -15.70 5.97
CA ARG A 232 -12.33 -17.04 5.90
C ARG A 232 -13.40 -18.10 6.17
N VAL A 233 -13.57 -19.03 5.24
CA VAL A 233 -14.55 -20.12 5.39
C VAL A 233 -13.97 -21.33 6.11
N THR A 234 -14.87 -22.18 6.60
CA THR A 234 -14.53 -23.52 7.10
C THR A 234 -14.05 -24.37 5.94
N LEU A 235 -12.77 -24.72 5.97
CA LEU A 235 -12.15 -25.53 4.92
C LEU A 235 -12.78 -26.92 4.88
N LYS A 236 -13.13 -27.36 3.67
CA LYS A 236 -13.56 -28.72 3.37
C LYS A 236 -12.53 -29.38 2.48
N ASN A 237 -12.30 -30.68 2.66
CA ASN A 237 -11.36 -31.46 1.86
C ASN A 237 -11.97 -31.86 0.49
N GLN A 238 -12.66 -30.94 -0.17
CA GLN A 238 -13.29 -31.14 -1.47
C GLN A 238 -13.35 -29.82 -2.25
N THR A 239 -13.58 -29.93 -3.56
CA THR A 239 -13.76 -28.78 -4.43
C THR A 239 -15.24 -28.55 -4.69
N PHE A 240 -15.63 -27.29 -4.83
CA PHE A 240 -16.99 -26.91 -5.20
C PHE A 240 -16.96 -26.20 -6.55
N ARG A 241 -17.90 -26.55 -7.43
CA ARG A 241 -18.17 -25.81 -8.67
C ARG A 241 -19.32 -24.83 -8.51
N LYS A 242 -20.15 -25.01 -7.49
CA LYS A 242 -21.29 -24.14 -7.19
C LYS A 242 -21.19 -23.70 -5.74
N VAL A 243 -21.51 -22.44 -5.50
CA VAL A 243 -21.62 -21.86 -4.16
C VAL A 243 -22.96 -21.14 -4.06
N GLU A 244 -23.56 -21.16 -2.88
CA GLU A 244 -24.73 -20.38 -2.57
C GLU A 244 -24.39 -19.30 -1.54
N LEU A 245 -24.68 -18.06 -1.89
CA LEU A 245 -24.74 -16.94 -0.97
C LEU A 245 -26.17 -16.84 -0.44
N ARG A 246 -26.34 -17.06 0.86
CA ARG A 246 -27.64 -16.98 1.54
C ARG A 246 -27.63 -15.79 2.49
N ILE A 247 -28.36 -14.74 2.13
CA ILE A 247 -28.57 -13.58 2.99
C ILE A 247 -29.67 -13.91 3.99
N LEU A 248 -29.38 -13.73 5.28
CA LEU A 248 -30.26 -14.02 6.41
C LEU A 248 -30.94 -12.75 6.94
N SER A 249 -30.24 -11.61 6.85
CA SER A 249 -30.74 -10.30 7.28
C SER A 249 -30.02 -9.16 6.54
N ASN A 250 -30.55 -7.94 6.68
CA ASN A 250 -29.92 -6.70 6.24
C ASN A 250 -29.78 -5.71 7.42
N HIS A 251 -29.31 -4.50 7.15
CA HIS A 251 -29.10 -3.45 8.16
C HIS A 251 -30.36 -2.60 8.47
N GLY A 252 -31.54 -3.19 8.33
CA GLY A 252 -32.82 -2.59 8.75
C GLY A 252 -33.60 -1.88 7.64
N ASN A 253 -33.47 -2.35 6.40
CA ASN A 253 -34.36 -1.96 5.30
C ASN A 253 -35.48 -3.00 5.16
N ASP A 254 -36.72 -2.58 5.37
CA ASP A 254 -37.88 -3.47 5.33
C ASP A 254 -38.31 -3.85 3.91
N GLU A 255 -37.91 -3.06 2.91
CA GLU A 255 -38.37 -3.20 1.52
C GLU A 255 -37.45 -4.09 0.69
N LEU A 256 -36.13 -3.90 0.80
CA LEU A 256 -35.17 -4.57 -0.07
C LEU A 256 -33.79 -4.78 0.57
N THR A 257 -33.04 -5.70 -0.04
CA THR A 257 -31.61 -5.88 0.19
C THR A 257 -30.84 -5.75 -1.11
N CYS A 258 -29.67 -5.11 -1.07
CA CYS A 258 -28.86 -4.73 -2.23
C CYS A 258 -27.45 -5.32 -2.08
N VAL A 259 -27.06 -6.22 -2.98
CA VAL A 259 -25.72 -6.85 -2.99
C VAL A 259 -24.93 -6.31 -4.17
N TYR A 260 -23.79 -5.65 -3.90
CA TYR A 260 -22.98 -5.05 -4.96
C TYR A 260 -22.06 -6.04 -5.65
N ARG A 261 -21.22 -6.75 -4.87
CA ARG A 261 -20.29 -7.73 -5.45
C ARG A 261 -20.01 -8.86 -4.47
N PHE A 262 -19.98 -10.08 -5.01
CA PHE A 262 -19.64 -11.29 -4.28
C PHE A 262 -18.50 -12.02 -4.99
N ARG A 263 -17.43 -12.31 -4.24
CA ARG A 263 -16.19 -12.90 -4.76
C ARG A 263 -15.89 -14.20 -4.03
N VAL A 264 -15.29 -15.16 -4.74
CA VAL A 264 -14.95 -16.48 -4.19
C VAL A 264 -13.49 -16.78 -4.46
N HIS A 265 -12.75 -17.19 -3.42
CA HIS A 265 -11.30 -17.29 -3.47
C HIS A 265 -10.81 -18.67 -3.01
N SER A 266 -9.78 -19.15 -3.70
CA SER A 266 -8.98 -20.32 -3.33
C SER A 266 -7.54 -19.89 -3.19
N LEU A 267 -7.12 -19.57 -1.96
CA LEU A 267 -5.74 -19.30 -1.63
C LEU A 267 -5.02 -20.62 -1.41
N ASN A 268 -4.06 -20.96 -2.27
CA ASN A 268 -3.12 -22.02 -1.96
C ASN A 268 -2.28 -21.58 -0.76
N LEU A 269 -2.36 -22.32 0.36
CA LEU A 269 -1.57 -22.06 1.57
C LEU A 269 -0.05 -22.17 1.36
N ASN A 270 0.41 -22.53 0.15
CA ASN A 270 1.80 -22.79 -0.20
C ASN A 270 2.44 -21.72 -1.11
N LEU A 271 1.78 -20.59 -1.37
CA LEU A 271 2.43 -19.46 -2.05
C LEU A 271 2.91 -18.45 -1.01
N LYS A 272 4.11 -18.71 -0.48
CA LYS A 272 4.98 -17.72 0.17
C LYS A 272 6.28 -17.67 -0.61
#